data_AF-A0A972KZY0-F1
#
_entry.id   AF-A0A972KZY0-F1
#
_cell.length_a   1.000
_cell.length_b   1.000
_cell.length_c   1.000
_cell.angle_alpha   90.00
_cell.angle_beta   90.00
_cell.angle_gamma   90.00
#
_symmetry.space_group_name_H-M   'P 1'
#
loop_
_entity.id
_entity.type
_entity.pdbx_description
1 polymer ?
#
loop_
_entity_poly.entity_id
_entity_poly.type
_entity_poly.pdbx_seq_one_letter_code
_entity_poly.pdbx_strand_id
1 'polypeptide(L)'
;MDIETIQKEYLPETMRDMSTEEILLFVAGKKKDRQKTTKEFEELTEKRNTFVAEKQSNDSVNMLDNAIIQAIRKQAVTKGFVF
;
A
#
# COMPACT_ATOMS: atom_id res chain seq x y z
N MET A 1 -11.50 -17.34 15.40
CA MET A 1 -12.12 -17.44 14.06
C MET A 1 -12.48 -18.90 13.94
N ASP A 2 -13.76 -19.21 14.12
CA ASP A 2 -14.20 -20.59 14.21
C ASP A 2 -14.45 -21.13 12.81
N ILE A 3 -13.41 -21.72 12.24
CA ILE A 3 -13.45 -22.42 10.95
C ILE A 3 -14.55 -23.50 10.94
N GLU A 4 -14.86 -24.07 12.10
CA GLU A 4 -15.92 -25.07 12.28
C GLU A 4 -17.34 -24.54 12.02
N THR A 5 -17.54 -23.21 12.08
CA THR A 5 -18.85 -22.59 11.84
C THR A 5 -19.06 -22.15 10.40
N ILE A 6 -18.01 -22.21 9.56
CA ILE A 6 -18.04 -21.78 8.18
C ILE A 6 -18.41 -22.98 7.30
N GLN A 7 -19.48 -22.87 6.51
CA GLN A 7 -19.84 -23.93 5.58
C GLN A 7 -18.76 -24.05 4.49
N LYS A 8 -18.46 -25.28 4.08
CA LYS A 8 -17.34 -25.57 3.16
C LYS A 8 -17.48 -24.86 1.81
N GLU A 9 -18.69 -24.55 1.39
CA GLU A 9 -18.99 -23.84 0.14
C GLU A 9 -18.42 -22.42 0.12
N TYR A 10 -18.30 -21.78 1.30
CA TYR A 10 -17.71 -20.44 1.43
C TYR A 10 -16.18 -20.45 1.55
N LEU A 11 -15.57 -21.62 1.72
CA LEU A 11 -14.12 -21.72 1.75
C LEU A 11 -13.55 -21.57 0.32
N PRO A 12 -12.35 -21.01 0.17
CA PRO A 12 -11.60 -21.06 -1.08
C PRO A 12 -11.46 -22.49 -1.59
N GLU A 13 -11.43 -22.70 -2.91
CA GLU A 13 -11.35 -24.05 -3.52
C GLU A 13 -10.28 -24.93 -2.90
N THR A 14 -9.08 -24.37 -2.69
CA THR A 14 -7.95 -25.10 -2.10
C THR A 14 -8.17 -25.55 -0.66
N MET A 15 -9.13 -24.96 0.06
CA MET A 15 -9.47 -25.28 1.46
C MET A 15 -10.72 -26.16 1.59
N ARG A 16 -11.54 -26.32 0.53
CA ARG A 16 -12.77 -27.10 0.60
C ARG A 16 -12.50 -28.60 0.81
N ASP A 17 -11.42 -29.07 0.21
CA ASP A 17 -10.97 -30.47 0.26
C ASP A 17 -10.09 -30.78 1.48
N MET A 18 -9.71 -29.76 2.26
CA MET A 18 -8.90 -29.91 3.48
C MET A 18 -9.76 -30.32 4.69
N SER A 19 -9.15 -31.04 5.62
CA SER A 19 -9.71 -31.28 6.96
C SER A 19 -9.67 -30.00 7.81
N THR A 20 -10.48 -29.94 8.88
CA THR A 20 -10.52 -28.80 9.80
C THR A 20 -9.14 -28.49 10.40
N GLU A 21 -8.36 -29.53 10.74
CA GLU A 21 -7.00 -29.39 11.28
C GLU A 21 -6.03 -28.82 10.24
N GLU A 22 -6.12 -29.28 8.99
CA GLU A 22 -5.32 -28.75 7.88
C GLU A 22 -5.66 -27.30 7.55
N ILE A 23 -6.95 -26.92 7.59
CA ILE A 23 -7.38 -25.52 7.39
C ILE A 23 -6.82 -24.64 8.51
N LEU A 24 -6.88 -25.07 9.76
CA LEU A 24 -6.33 -24.34 10.91
C LEU A 24 -4.82 -24.12 10.74
N LEU A 25 -4.07 -25.16 10.37
CA LEU A 25 -2.63 -25.07 10.11
C LEU A 25 -2.33 -24.16 8.92
N PHE A 26 -3.08 -24.26 7.84
CA PHE A 26 -2.91 -23.43 6.65
C PHE A 26 -3.16 -21.95 6.96
N VAL A 27 -4.25 -21.65 7.65
CA VAL A 27 -4.60 -20.27 8.06
C VAL A 27 -3.55 -19.71 9.01
N ALA A 28 -3.05 -20.51 9.95
CA ALA A 28 -1.97 -20.11 10.85
C ALA A 28 -0.67 -19.80 10.08
N GLY A 29 -0.32 -20.62 9.09
CA GLY A 29 0.81 -20.37 8.20
C GLY A 29 0.64 -19.08 7.41
N LYS A 30 -0.51 -18.91 6.74
CA LYS A 30 -0.84 -17.68 6.00
C LYS A 30 -0.87 -16.43 6.88
N LYS A 31 -1.23 -16.56 8.17
CA LYS A 31 -1.16 -15.45 9.12
C LYS A 31 0.29 -15.04 9.39
N LYS A 32 1.20 -16.00 9.58
CA LYS A 32 2.64 -15.72 9.75
C LYS A 32 3.24 -15.09 8.49
N ASP A 33 2.92 -15.63 7.32
CA ASP A 33 3.38 -15.08 6.04
C ASP A 33 2.93 -13.63 5.88
N ARG A 34 1.65 -13.36 6.16
CA ARG A 34 1.09 -12.00 6.12
C ARG A 34 1.81 -11.06 7.07
N GLN A 35 2.05 -11.48 8.31
CA GLN A 35 2.78 -10.67 9.28
C GLN A 35 4.19 -10.33 8.80
N LYS A 36 4.90 -11.29 8.19
CA LYS A 36 6.22 -11.06 7.60
C LYS A 36 6.16 -10.05 6.46
N THR A 37 5.26 -10.24 5.50
CA THR A 37 5.11 -9.33 4.35
C THR A 37 4.69 -7.93 4.79
N THR A 38 3.78 -7.81 5.77
CA THR A 38 3.37 -6.51 6.31
C THR A 38 4.54 -5.78 6.95
N LYS A 39 5.37 -6.47 7.72
CA LYS A 39 6.56 -5.87 8.33
C LYS A 39 7.55 -5.37 7.27
N GLU A 40 7.84 -6.18 6.26
CA GLU A 40 8.72 -5.78 5.15
C GLU A 40 8.15 -4.57 4.39
N PHE A 41 6.83 -4.53 4.19
CA PHE A 41 6.15 -3.41 3.54
C PHE A 41 6.23 -2.12 4.37
N GLU A 42 6.06 -2.20 5.68
CA GLU A 42 6.20 -1.07 6.60
C GLU A 42 7.62 -0.51 6.57
N GLU A 43 8.63 -1.38 6.67
CA GLU A 43 10.05 -0.99 6.60
C GLU A 43 10.41 -0.32 5.26
N LEU A 44 9.91 -0.86 4.14
CA LEU A 44 10.12 -0.27 2.81
C LEU A 44 9.39 1.08 2.67
N THR A 45 8.20 1.20 3.25
CA THR A 45 7.43 2.45 3.25
C THR A 45 8.13 3.53 4.05
N GLU A 46 8.71 3.19 5.20
CA GLU A 46 9.50 4.10 6.02
C GLU A 46 10.74 4.58 5.25
N LYS A 47 11.52 3.66 4.67
CA LYS A 47 12.69 3.99 3.83
C LYS A 47 12.32 4.91 2.67
N ARG A 48 11.21 4.62 1.99
CA ARG A 48 10.69 5.46 0.91
C ARG A 48 10.36 6.86 1.43
N ASN A 49 9.64 6.97 2.54
CA ASN A 49 9.23 8.26 3.10
C ASN A 49 10.44 9.11 3.48
N THR A 50 11.43 8.52 4.14
CA THR A 50 12.69 9.19 4.49
C THR A 50 13.43 9.66 3.24
N PHE A 51 13.61 8.77 2.24
CA PHE A 51 14.26 9.13 0.99
C PHE A 51 13.53 10.26 0.24
N VAL A 52 12.20 10.18 0.17
CA VAL A 52 11.38 11.23 -0.43
C VAL A 52 11.64 12.53 0.34
N ALA A 53 11.44 12.58 1.65
CA ALA A 53 11.64 13.80 2.45
C ALA A 53 13.03 14.42 2.29
N GLU A 54 14.08 13.59 2.30
CA GLU A 54 15.46 14.04 2.03
C GLU A 54 15.62 14.63 0.62
N LYS A 55 15.01 14.02 -0.40
CA LYS A 55 15.07 14.52 -1.78
C LYS A 55 14.19 15.74 -2.01
N GLN A 56 13.03 15.83 -1.37
CA GLN A 56 12.17 17.03 -1.44
C GLN A 56 12.90 18.26 -0.89
N SER A 57 13.70 18.08 0.18
CA SER A 57 14.47 19.16 0.80
C SER A 57 15.61 19.66 -0.08
N ASN A 58 16.17 18.81 -0.94
CA ASN A 58 17.36 19.12 -1.75
C ASN A 58 17.04 19.57 -3.18
N ASP A 59 15.87 19.25 -3.73
CA ASP A 59 15.57 19.39 -5.16
C ASP A 59 14.20 20.06 -5.43
N SER A 60 13.86 21.04 -4.58
CA SER A 60 12.55 21.74 -4.57
C SER A 60 12.15 22.39 -5.89
N VAL A 61 13.10 22.61 -6.80
CA VAL A 61 12.87 23.24 -8.12
C VAL A 61 12.26 22.26 -9.13
N ASN A 62 12.59 20.97 -9.07
CA ASN A 62 12.17 19.95 -10.07
C ASN A 62 11.06 19.02 -9.56
N MET A 63 10.45 19.32 -8.42
CA MET A 63 9.38 18.51 -7.86
C MET A 63 8.06 18.66 -8.62
N LEU A 64 7.28 17.57 -8.65
CA LEU A 64 5.95 17.54 -9.25
C LEU A 64 5.06 18.67 -8.73
N ASP A 65 5.09 18.94 -7.42
CA ASP A 65 4.30 20.00 -6.80
C ASP A 65 4.64 21.39 -7.36
N ASN A 66 5.94 21.67 -7.53
CA ASN A 66 6.41 22.92 -8.13
C ASN A 66 6.06 23.00 -9.62
N ALA A 67 6.21 21.90 -10.36
CA ALA A 67 5.80 21.82 -11.77
C ALA A 67 4.29 22.09 -11.94
N ILE A 68 3.45 21.56 -11.04
CA ILE A 68 2.01 21.81 -11.01
C ILE A 68 1.73 23.29 -10.69
N ILE A 69 2.37 23.86 -9.68
CA ILE A 69 2.21 25.29 -9.33
C ILE A 69 2.60 26.19 -10.50
N GLN A 70 3.72 25.90 -11.17
CA GLN A 70 4.15 26.65 -12.35
C GLN A 70 3.18 26.52 -13.52
N ALA A 71 2.66 25.31 -13.78
CA ALA A 71 1.65 25.09 -14.82
C ALA A 71 0.36 25.88 -14.53
N ILE A 72 -0.10 25.90 -13.28
CA ILE A 72 -1.29 26.66 -12.85
C ILE A 72 -1.04 28.16 -13.00
N ARG A 73 0.12 28.67 -12.55
CA ARG A 73 0.48 30.09 -12.73
C ARG A 73 0.51 30.48 -14.21
N LYS A 74 1.12 29.66 -15.07
CA LYS A 74 1.16 29.90 -16.51
C LYS A 74 -0.25 29.95 -17.11
N GLN A 75 -1.13 29.03 -16.75
CA GLN A 75 -2.53 29.05 -17.18
C GLN A 75 -3.29 30.28 -16.67
N ALA A 76 -3.03 30.72 -15.44
CA ALA A 76 -3.72 31.87 -14.89
C ALA A 76 -3.25 33.20 -15.50
N VAL A 77 -1.96 33.34 -15.82
CA VAL A 77 -1.45 34.47 -16.61
C VAL A 77 -2.11 34.53 -17.99
N THR A 78 -2.28 33.39 -18.68
CA THR A 78 -3.02 33.36 -19.96
C THR A 78 -4.49 33.76 -19.84
N LYS A 79 -5.07 33.66 -18.64
CA LYS A 79 -6.44 34.11 -18.32
C LYS A 79 -6.50 35.56 -17.82
N GLY A 80 -5.37 36.28 -17.80
CA GLY A 80 -5.30 37.68 -17.39
C GLY A 80 -5.19 37.92 -15.89
N PHE A 81 -4.94 36.88 -15.08
CA PHE A 81 -4.66 37.05 -13.65
C PHE A 81 -3.22 37.57 -13.46
N VAL A 82 -3.07 38.58 -12.59
CA VAL A 82 -1.79 39.18 -12.20
C VAL A 82 -1.47 38.73 -10.77
N PHE A 83 -0.24 38.29 -10.53
CA PHE A 83 0.25 37.73 -9.27
C PHE A 83 1.42 38.54 -8.74
#